data_AF-C1IFS0-F1
#
_entry.id   AF-C1IFS0-F1
#
_cell.length_a   1.000
_cell.length_b   1.000
_cell.length_c   1.000
_cell.angle_alpha   90.00
_cell.angle_beta   90.00
_cell.angle_gamma   90.00
#
_symmetry.space_group_name_H-M   'P 1'
#
loop_
_entity.id
_entity.type
_entity.pdbx_description
1 polymer ?
#
loop_
_entity_poly.entity_id
_entity_poly.type
_entity_poly.pdbx_seq_one_letter_code
_entity_poly.pdbx_strand_id
1 'polypeptide(L)'
;VVYFHGGGWVLGSCETHDDMCAEIADGADAVVVLVDYRLAPENPHPAQFEDSHKVLDWMRSHGRALGIDPSHIVGAGDSAGGN
;
A
#
# COMPACT_ATOMS: atom_id res chain seq x y z
N VAL A 1 -4.30 7.19 -2.73
CA VAL A 1 -3.11 6.86 -1.90
C VAL A 1 -2.80 5.38 -2.07
N VAL A 2 -1.53 5.03 -2.32
CA VAL A 2 -1.06 3.65 -2.12
C VAL A 2 -0.40 3.59 -0.75
N TYR A 3 -0.85 2.67 0.10
CA TYR A 3 -0.40 2.55 1.48
C TYR A 3 0.38 1.26 1.67
N PHE A 4 1.57 1.36 2.28
CA PHE A 4 2.42 0.24 2.63
C PHE A 4 2.46 0.12 4.15
N HIS A 5 1.94 -0.99 4.68
CA HIS A 5 1.87 -1.19 6.12
C HIS A 5 3.27 -1.34 6.76
N GLY A 6 3.40 -0.98 8.02
CA GLY A 6 4.58 -1.23 8.84
C GLY A 6 4.66 -2.68 9.35
N GLY A 7 5.56 -2.93 10.31
CA GLY A 7 5.75 -4.26 10.91
C GLY A 7 7.09 -4.93 10.60
N GLY A 8 8.12 -4.14 10.27
CA GLY A 8 9.49 -4.65 10.11
C GLY A 8 9.64 -5.68 9.00
N TRP A 9 8.80 -5.60 7.96
CA TRP A 9 8.71 -6.56 6.84
C TRP A 9 8.31 -8.00 7.21
N VAL A 10 8.03 -8.26 8.48
CA VAL A 10 7.74 -9.60 9.04
C VAL A 10 6.32 -9.68 9.61
N LEU A 11 5.77 -8.55 10.03
CA LEU A 11 4.46 -8.42 10.64
C LEU A 11 3.62 -7.42 9.83
N GLY A 12 2.33 -7.38 10.14
CA GLY A 12 1.37 -6.51 9.46
C GLY A 12 0.55 -7.27 8.44
N SER A 13 -0.57 -6.67 8.06
CA SER A 13 -1.57 -7.21 7.14
C SER A 13 -2.57 -6.09 6.81
N CYS A 14 -3.52 -6.37 5.93
CA CYS A 14 -4.65 -5.48 5.71
C CYS A 14 -5.42 -5.21 7.01
N GLU A 15 -5.67 -6.23 7.82
CA GLU A 15 -6.47 -6.15 9.04
C GLU A 15 -5.83 -5.28 10.11
N THR A 16 -4.50 -5.28 10.22
CA THR A 16 -3.81 -4.49 11.26
C THR A 16 -3.69 -3.00 10.93
N HIS A 17 -3.95 -2.61 9.68
CA HIS A 17 -3.85 -1.21 9.21
C HIS A 17 -5.15 -0.70 8.58
N ASP A 18 -6.25 -1.45 8.68
CA ASP A 18 -7.55 -1.09 8.10
C ASP A 18 -8.06 0.25 8.68
N ASP A 19 -8.10 0.38 10.01
CA ASP A 19 -8.55 1.61 10.68
C ASP A 19 -7.75 2.85 10.22
N MET A 20 -6.42 2.73 10.16
CA MET A 20 -5.56 3.84 9.70
C MET A 20 -5.81 4.19 8.23
N CYS A 21 -6.00 3.18 7.36
CA CYS A 21 -6.32 3.42 5.95
C CYS A 21 -7.71 4.04 5.78
N ALA A 22 -8.70 3.65 6.60
CA ALA A 22 -10.03 4.23 6.60
C ALA A 22 -10.00 5.70 7.03
N GLU A 23 -9.25 6.04 8.09
CA GLU A 23 -9.06 7.43 8.53
C GLU A 23 -8.38 8.29 7.46
N ILE A 24 -7.37 7.75 6.75
CA ILE A 24 -6.72 8.46 5.64
C ILE A 24 -7.71 8.65 4.47
N ALA A 25 -8.50 7.64 4.14
CA ALA A 25 -9.47 7.70 3.05
C ALA A 25 -10.51 8.81 3.30
N ASP A 26 -11.07 8.86 4.52
CA ASP A 26 -12.05 9.87 4.93
C ASP A 26 -11.42 11.26 5.01
N GLY A 27 -10.27 11.39 5.69
CA GLY A 27 -9.61 12.67 5.91
C GLY A 27 -9.02 13.32 4.65
N ALA A 28 -8.63 12.51 3.66
CA ALA A 28 -8.05 12.99 2.40
C ALA A 28 -9.04 13.02 1.22
N ASP A 29 -10.28 12.56 1.41
CA ASP A 29 -11.26 12.34 0.34
C ASP A 29 -10.65 11.58 -0.85
N ALA A 30 -10.02 10.44 -0.55
CA ALA A 30 -9.20 9.71 -1.51
C ALA A 30 -9.39 8.20 -1.43
N VAL A 31 -9.28 7.53 -2.58
CA VAL A 31 -9.16 6.07 -2.63
C VAL A 31 -7.83 5.65 -2.02
N VAL A 32 -7.85 4.75 -1.03
CA VAL A 32 -6.66 4.15 -0.42
C VAL A 32 -6.55 2.69 -0.87
N VAL A 33 -5.38 2.33 -1.41
CA VAL A 33 -5.03 0.95 -1.77
C VAL A 33 -3.97 0.48 -0.79
N LEU A 34 -4.36 -0.37 0.15
CA LEU A 34 -3.47 -1.02 1.10
C LEU A 34 -2.80 -2.24 0.44
N VAL A 35 -1.47 -2.28 0.43
CA VAL A 35 -0.71 -3.36 -0.20
C VAL A 35 -0.41 -4.45 0.81
N ASP A 36 -1.00 -5.63 0.61
CA ASP A 36 -0.69 -6.86 1.34
C ASP A 36 0.52 -7.56 0.70
N TYR A 37 1.71 -7.00 0.92
CA TYR A 37 2.93 -7.49 0.28
C TYR A 37 3.47 -8.75 0.97
N ARG A 38 4.23 -9.56 0.24
CA ARG A 38 4.87 -10.76 0.80
C ARG A 38 5.79 -10.44 1.98
N LEU A 39 5.67 -11.17 3.08
CA LEU A 39 6.46 -10.97 4.31
C LEU A 39 7.73 -11.84 4.37
N ALA A 40 8.72 -11.33 5.09
CA ALA A 40 9.91 -12.05 5.52
C ALA A 40 9.60 -12.87 6.80
N PRO A 41 10.35 -13.95 7.07
CA PRO A 41 11.50 -14.47 6.32
C PRO A 41 11.15 -15.32 5.10
N GLU A 42 9.89 -15.71 4.91
CA GLU A 42 9.46 -16.59 3.81
C GLU A 42 9.75 -15.96 2.45
N ASN A 43 9.64 -14.63 2.36
CA ASN A 43 9.94 -13.84 1.18
C ASN A 43 10.90 -12.71 1.58
N PRO A 44 12.21 -12.93 1.53
CA PRO A 44 13.18 -11.89 1.86
C PRO A 44 13.15 -10.76 0.82
N HIS A 45 13.82 -9.66 1.16
CA HIS A 45 14.07 -8.57 0.21
C HIS A 45 14.62 -9.12 -1.13
N PRO A 46 14.08 -8.66 -2.28
CA PRO A 46 13.25 -7.47 -2.48
C PRO A 46 11.73 -7.73 -2.61
N ALA A 47 11.20 -8.86 -2.13
CA ALA A 47 9.82 -9.27 -2.43
C ALA A 47 8.75 -8.22 -2.09
N GLN A 48 8.89 -7.55 -0.95
CA GLN A 48 8.02 -6.47 -0.48
C GLN A 48 7.98 -5.31 -1.48
N PHE A 49 9.16 -4.89 -1.95
CA PHE A 49 9.31 -3.80 -2.90
C PHE A 49 8.75 -4.15 -4.28
N GLU A 50 8.99 -5.37 -4.75
CA GLU A 50 8.44 -5.85 -6.02
C GLU A 50 6.91 -5.86 -6.03
N ASP A 51 6.28 -6.32 -4.95
CA ASP A 51 4.82 -6.37 -4.86
C ASP A 51 4.23 -4.98 -4.76
N SER A 52 4.82 -4.11 -3.94
CA SER A 52 4.46 -2.69 -3.85
C SER A 52 4.55 -1.97 -5.19
N HIS A 53 5.61 -2.22 -5.96
CA HIS A 53 5.78 -1.64 -7.29
C HIS A 53 4.73 -2.18 -8.28
N LYS A 54 4.44 -3.49 -8.25
CA LYS A 54 3.40 -4.07 -9.09
C LYS A 54 2.02 -3.48 -8.81
N VAL A 55 1.68 -3.22 -7.56
CA VAL A 55 0.41 -2.57 -7.22
C VAL A 55 0.38 -1.12 -7.72
N LEU A 56 1.47 -0.37 -7.59
CA LEU A 56 1.56 0.98 -8.15
C LEU A 56 1.37 0.99 -9.68
N ASP A 57 2.04 0.09 -10.39
CA ASP A 57 1.88 -0.06 -11.85
C ASP A 57 0.46 -0.48 -12.23
N TRP A 58 -0.15 -1.37 -11.43
CA TRP A 58 -1.54 -1.77 -11.62
C TRP A 58 -2.50 -0.59 -11.41
N MET A 59 -2.32 0.22 -10.37
CA MET A 59 -3.12 1.44 -10.13
C MET A 59 -3.02 2.41 -11.30
N ARG A 60 -1.81 2.60 -11.86
CA ARG A 60 -1.60 3.47 -13.03
C ARG A 60 -2.29 2.97 -14.29
N SER A 61 -2.32 1.66 -14.50
CA SER A 61 -2.82 1.04 -15.74
C SER A 61 -4.31 0.68 -15.69
N HIS A 62 -4.84 0.32 -14.52
CA HIS A 62 -6.19 -0.22 -14.36
C HIS A 62 -7.03 0.52 -13.30
N GLY A 63 -6.44 1.38 -12.48
CA GLY A 63 -7.10 2.01 -11.33
C GLY A 63 -8.23 2.98 -11.68
N ARG A 64 -8.31 3.47 -12.92
CA ARG A 64 -9.40 4.39 -13.35
C ARG A 64 -10.79 3.81 -13.13
N ALA A 65 -10.95 2.50 -13.29
CA ALA A 65 -12.22 1.83 -13.06
C ALA A 65 -12.67 1.85 -11.58
N LEU A 66 -11.74 2.10 -10.66
CA LEU A 66 -11.97 2.24 -9.23
C LEU A 66 -11.95 3.70 -8.75
N GLY A 67 -12.02 4.68 -9.67
CA GLY A 67 -11.98 6.10 -9.32
C GLY A 67 -10.58 6.63 -9.00
N ILE A 68 -9.52 5.87 -9.27
CA ILE A 68 -8.13 6.33 -9.08
C ILE A 68 -7.71 7.19 -10.29
N ASP A 69 -7.26 8.42 -10.04
CA ASP A 69 -6.61 9.24 -11.06
C ASP A 69 -5.10 8.90 -11.14
N PRO A 70 -4.62 8.28 -12.23
CA PRO A 70 -3.25 7.81 -12.34
C PRO A 70 -2.20 8.93 -12.41
N SER A 71 -2.59 10.19 -12.64
CA SER A 71 -1.69 11.35 -12.54
C SER A 71 -1.55 11.88 -11.10
N HIS A 72 -2.41 11.44 -10.18
CA HIS A 72 -2.46 11.89 -8.78
C HIS A 72 -2.40 10.69 -7.82
N ILE A 73 -1.25 10.00 -7.81
CA ILE A 73 -0.99 8.92 -6.86
C ILE A 73 0.07 9.38 -5.85
N VAL A 74 -0.28 9.27 -4.56
CA VAL A 74 0.60 9.55 -3.42
C VAL A 74 0.93 8.23 -2.73
N GLY A 75 2.21 8.03 -2.41
CA GLY A 75 2.68 6.92 -1.57
C GLY A 75 2.67 7.32 -0.09
N ALA A 76 2.23 6.41 0.77
CA ALA A 76 2.24 6.56 2.22
C ALA A 76 2.58 5.21 2.88
N GLY A 77 3.10 5.27 4.10
CA GLY A 77 3.38 4.08 4.89
C GLY A 77 3.99 4.45 6.23
N ASP A 78 3.88 3.55 7.19
CA ASP A 78 4.45 3.71 8.52
C ASP A 78 5.65 2.76 8.74
N SER A 79 6.63 3.19 9.53
CA SER A 79 7.79 2.36 9.91
C SER A 79 8.47 1.71 8.68
N ALA A 80 8.49 0.38 8.60
CA ALA A 80 9.04 -0.38 7.49
C ALA A 80 8.33 -0.14 6.14
N GLY A 81 7.04 0.20 6.15
CA GLY A 81 6.30 0.59 4.96
C GLY A 81 6.60 2.02 4.50
N GLY A 82 7.15 2.85 5.37
CA GLY A 82 7.67 4.17 5.00
C GLY A 82 9.11 4.18 4.46
N ASN A 83 9.79 3.02 4.45
CA ASN A 83 11.16 2.87 3.94
C ASN A 83 11.23 2.97 2.42
#